data_AF-A0A1K1SU59-F1
#
_entry.id   AF-A0A1K1SU59-F1
#
_cell.length_a   1.000
_cell.length_b   1.000
_cell.length_c   1.000
_cell.angle_alpha   90.00
_cell.angle_beta   90.00
_cell.angle_gamma   90.00
#
_symmetry.space_group_name_H-M   'P 1'
#
loop_
_entity.id
_entity.type
_entity.pdbx_description
1 polymer ?
#
loop_
_entity_poly.entity_id
_entity_poly.type
_entity_poly.pdbx_seq_one_letter_code
_entity_poly.pdbx_strand_id
1 'polypeptide(L)'
;MIPGGWSYFKDMNVLLLQGPVGPFFRRLSRRLKAAGAHAVYKVNFNAGDWLFFPMRSINYTGSGADWPVFLDTLLEQEKIDTVLLFGDCRGYHATAAELARSRSIEVWVFEEGYVRPDFVTMERDGTNGHSQVPRNAGFYQSLDERPDVPEQQVGNVFAWLALWGALYFLAGSLGAALFPHYRHHRRLSLLEALVWVRAGWRKLLYAVLERKTTRLLTGAMSKHFFLVSLQTAIDSQIRVHSRFESIEPFIREVIASFSRHGPPSCVLVFKHHPLDRGHNDYGRFIQRVCAEHGISGRVFYIHDQHLPTLLAHAAGLVVVNSTVGLSGVHHGLAVKALGDPVYDIEGLVFKGELDAFWQAAGTFAPDMALYRRFRRWLIDHTQLNGSFYAGDVEGDASCGASRPGEAAAEVVWPLTTHRHAIVSTGSDDPPVGLSPEEEAA
;
A
#
# COMPACT_ATOMS: atom_id res chain seq x y z
N MET A 1 -14.05 -3.20 9.98
CA MET A 1 -13.12 -3.36 11.11
C MET A 1 -13.31 -4.75 11.69
N ILE A 2 -12.34 -5.27 12.42
CA ILE A 2 -12.41 -6.59 13.07
C ILE A 2 -13.58 -6.58 14.09
N PRO A 3 -14.66 -7.35 13.89
CA PRO A 3 -15.80 -7.35 14.81
C PRO A 3 -15.39 -7.81 16.21
N GLY A 4 -15.57 -6.97 17.23
CA GLY A 4 -15.14 -7.29 18.61
C GLY A 4 -13.61 -7.22 18.82
N GLY A 5 -12.88 -6.55 17.93
CA GLY A 5 -11.43 -6.38 17.99
C GLY A 5 -10.67 -7.70 17.91
N TRP A 6 -9.56 -7.83 18.63
CA TRP A 6 -8.71 -9.04 18.57
C TRP A 6 -9.43 -10.34 19.00
N SER A 7 -10.54 -10.24 19.75
CA SER A 7 -11.34 -11.39 20.18
C SER A 7 -12.09 -12.08 19.02
N TYR A 8 -12.17 -11.46 17.85
CA TYR A 8 -12.65 -12.10 16.62
C TYR A 8 -11.92 -13.40 16.31
N PHE A 9 -10.61 -13.45 16.58
CA PHE A 9 -9.78 -14.63 16.32
C PHE A 9 -9.82 -15.67 17.45
N LYS A 10 -10.76 -15.55 18.40
CA LYS A 10 -10.91 -16.51 19.48
C LYS A 10 -11.22 -17.90 18.92
N ASP A 11 -10.63 -18.92 19.52
CA ASP A 11 -10.76 -20.34 19.15
C ASP A 11 -10.25 -20.69 17.73
N MET A 12 -9.67 -19.73 16.99
CA MET A 12 -9.10 -19.95 15.65
C MET A 12 -7.62 -20.33 15.69
N ASN A 13 -7.19 -21.10 14.68
CA ASN A 13 -5.79 -21.36 14.34
C ASN A 13 -5.31 -20.31 13.33
N VAL A 14 -4.43 -19.41 13.79
CA VAL A 14 -3.99 -18.25 13.01
C VAL A 14 -2.58 -18.45 12.47
N LEU A 15 -2.40 -18.36 11.15
CA LEU A 15 -1.09 -18.38 10.50
C LEU A 15 -0.60 -16.96 10.19
N LEU A 16 0.53 -16.58 10.75
CA LEU A 16 1.23 -15.35 10.41
C LEU A 16 2.28 -15.64 9.31
N LEU A 17 2.25 -14.90 8.21
CA LEU A 17 3.30 -14.92 7.18
C LEU A 17 4.35 -13.83 7.45
N GLN A 18 5.00 -13.32 6.39
CA GLN A 18 5.94 -12.22 6.54
C GLN A 18 5.19 -10.94 6.93
N GLY A 19 5.66 -10.29 7.99
CA GLY A 19 5.08 -9.05 8.51
C GLY A 19 5.83 -7.79 8.06
N PRO A 20 5.45 -6.61 8.59
CA PRO A 20 6.27 -5.42 8.50
C PRO A 20 7.60 -5.63 9.25
N VAL A 21 8.63 -4.87 8.88
CA VAL A 21 9.95 -4.99 9.53
C VAL A 21 9.85 -4.66 11.00
N GLY A 22 10.36 -5.55 11.85
CA GLY A 22 10.40 -5.33 13.29
C GLY A 22 9.48 -6.23 14.12
N PRO A 23 9.25 -5.88 15.39
CA PRO A 23 8.65 -6.79 16.36
C PRO A 23 7.12 -6.90 16.31
N PHE A 24 6.45 -6.25 15.35
CA PHE A 24 4.99 -6.15 15.32
C PHE A 24 4.29 -7.52 15.35
N PHE A 25 4.61 -8.44 14.44
CA PHE A 25 3.94 -9.76 14.40
C PHE A 25 4.22 -10.61 15.64
N ARG A 26 5.35 -10.40 16.31
CA ARG A 26 5.61 -11.03 17.62
C ARG A 26 4.71 -10.46 18.71
N ARG A 27 4.47 -9.14 18.73
CA ARG A 27 3.50 -8.52 19.65
C ARG A 27 2.08 -8.99 19.33
N LEU A 28 1.71 -9.00 18.05
CA LEU A 28 0.41 -9.46 17.57
C LEU A 28 0.13 -10.91 17.96
N SER A 29 1.08 -11.83 17.78
CA SER A 29 0.93 -13.24 18.22
C SER A 29 0.59 -13.36 19.70
N ARG A 30 1.20 -12.55 20.57
CA ARG A 30 0.85 -12.54 22.01
C ARG A 30 -0.54 -12.00 22.25
N ARG A 31 -0.95 -10.94 21.53
CA ARG A 31 -2.31 -10.40 21.62
C ARG A 31 -3.37 -11.38 21.17
N LEU A 32 -3.17 -12.04 20.04
CA LEU A 32 -4.09 -13.05 19.53
C LEU A 32 -4.27 -14.19 20.54
N LYS A 33 -3.17 -14.70 21.12
CA LYS A 33 -3.24 -15.71 22.19
C LYS A 33 -3.96 -15.20 23.44
N ALA A 34 -3.68 -13.97 23.87
CA ALA A 34 -4.35 -13.36 25.01
C ALA A 34 -5.84 -13.11 24.75
N ALA A 35 -6.23 -12.88 23.50
CA ALA A 35 -7.62 -12.73 23.06
C ALA A 35 -8.35 -14.07 22.87
N GLY A 36 -7.66 -15.20 23.07
CA GLY A 36 -8.24 -16.53 23.05
C GLY A 36 -8.06 -17.31 21.75
N ALA A 37 -7.19 -16.88 20.83
CA ALA A 37 -6.84 -17.70 19.67
C ALA A 37 -6.31 -19.07 20.11
N HIS A 38 -6.83 -20.14 19.52
CA HIS A 38 -6.49 -21.52 19.89
C HIS A 38 -4.99 -21.79 19.65
N ALA A 39 -4.50 -21.43 18.47
CA ALA A 39 -3.08 -21.49 18.13
C ALA A 39 -2.67 -20.31 17.24
N VAL A 40 -1.38 -19.96 17.31
CA VAL A 40 -0.78 -18.98 16.41
C VAL A 40 0.53 -19.51 15.89
N TYR A 41 0.58 -19.70 14.57
CA TYR A 41 1.72 -20.18 13.79
C TYR A 41 2.41 -19.01 13.10
N LYS A 42 3.70 -19.17 12.79
CA LYS A 42 4.48 -18.15 12.08
C LYS A 42 5.41 -18.83 11.09
N VAL A 43 5.34 -18.45 9.82
CA VAL A 43 6.34 -18.82 8.81
C VAL A 43 7.34 -17.69 8.63
N ASN A 44 8.62 -17.98 8.82
CA ASN A 44 9.74 -17.08 8.53
C ASN A 44 10.35 -17.44 7.18
N PHE A 45 10.57 -16.44 6.34
CA PHE A 45 11.14 -16.65 5.00
C PHE A 45 12.62 -16.25 4.91
N ASN A 46 13.12 -15.50 5.90
CA ASN A 46 14.53 -15.13 5.97
C ASN A 46 14.99 -14.91 7.42
N ALA A 47 16.30 -14.70 7.59
CA ALA A 47 16.91 -14.49 8.89
C ALA A 47 16.48 -13.18 9.59
N GLY A 48 16.02 -12.17 8.85
CA GLY A 48 15.40 -10.97 9.42
C GLY A 48 14.03 -11.27 10.04
N ASP A 49 13.20 -12.08 9.38
CA ASP A 49 11.95 -12.57 9.98
C ASP A 49 12.24 -13.38 11.24
N TRP A 50 13.22 -14.28 11.16
CA TRP A 50 13.65 -15.11 12.29
C TRP A 50 14.18 -14.28 13.47
N LEU A 51 14.94 -13.21 13.23
CA LEU A 51 15.41 -12.30 14.28
C LEU A 51 14.24 -11.78 15.14
N PHE A 52 13.14 -11.37 14.50
CA PHE A 52 11.98 -10.80 15.20
C PHE A 52 11.00 -11.86 15.69
N PHE A 53 11.05 -13.09 15.17
CA PHE A 53 10.19 -14.20 15.58
C PHE A 53 10.96 -15.54 15.61
N PRO A 54 11.91 -15.74 16.56
CA PRO A 54 12.78 -16.91 16.54
C PRO A 54 12.14 -18.16 17.17
N MET A 55 11.27 -17.98 18.17
CA MET A 55 10.70 -19.07 18.95
C MET A 55 9.36 -19.53 18.38
N ARG A 56 9.13 -20.85 18.36
CA ARG A 56 7.86 -21.47 17.92
C ARG A 56 7.41 -20.94 16.55
N SER A 57 8.36 -20.89 15.62
CA SER A 57 8.15 -20.51 14.23
C SER A 57 8.63 -21.62 13.31
N ILE A 58 8.08 -21.62 12.11
CA ILE A 58 8.42 -22.51 11.01
C ILE A 58 9.32 -21.71 10.07
N ASN A 59 10.53 -22.21 9.83
CA ASN A 59 11.45 -21.57 8.89
C ASN A 59 11.29 -22.23 7.53
N TYR A 60 10.74 -21.48 6.55
CA TYR A 60 10.61 -21.98 5.19
C TYR A 60 11.89 -21.69 4.41
N THR A 61 12.60 -22.75 4.02
CA THR A 61 13.87 -22.67 3.28
C THR A 61 13.77 -23.20 1.86
N GLY A 62 12.59 -23.66 1.43
CA GLY A 62 12.32 -24.18 0.08
C GLY A 62 12.26 -23.09 -0.99
N SER A 63 12.09 -23.52 -2.24
CA SER A 63 12.02 -22.60 -3.38
C SER A 63 10.63 -21.98 -3.54
N GLY A 64 10.53 -20.86 -4.28
CA GLY A 64 9.22 -20.27 -4.59
C GLY A 64 8.29 -21.23 -5.34
N ALA A 65 8.82 -22.23 -6.06
CA ALA A 65 8.03 -23.24 -6.76
C ALA A 65 7.46 -24.30 -5.81
N ASP A 66 8.16 -24.60 -4.71
CA ASP A 66 7.72 -25.58 -3.70
C ASP A 66 6.77 -24.95 -2.66
N TRP A 67 6.67 -23.62 -2.66
CA TRP A 67 5.88 -22.86 -1.68
C TRP A 67 4.39 -23.23 -1.66
N PRO A 68 3.69 -23.33 -2.81
CA PRO A 68 2.28 -23.72 -2.83
C PRO A 68 2.05 -25.06 -2.13
N VAL A 69 2.85 -26.09 -2.46
CA VAL A 69 2.72 -27.45 -1.90
C VAL A 69 2.99 -27.46 -0.40
N PHE A 70 4.03 -26.76 0.03
CA PHE A 70 4.36 -26.63 1.44
C PHE A 70 3.24 -25.92 2.22
N LEU A 71 2.76 -24.80 1.70
CA LEU A 71 1.69 -24.04 2.35
C LEU A 71 0.41 -24.86 2.42
N ASP A 72 0.03 -25.55 1.34
CA ASP A 72 -1.14 -26.42 1.29
C ASP A 72 -1.14 -27.47 2.40
N THR A 73 0.01 -28.15 2.54
CA THR A 73 0.25 -29.13 3.60
C THR A 73 0.15 -28.49 4.99
N LEU A 74 0.72 -27.31 5.18
CA LEU A 74 0.71 -26.60 6.45
C LEU A 74 -0.72 -26.17 6.86
N LEU A 75 -1.49 -25.63 5.90
CA LEU A 75 -2.87 -25.19 6.13
C LEU A 75 -3.74 -26.37 6.61
N GLU A 76 -3.53 -27.55 6.03
CA GLU A 76 -4.27 -28.77 6.38
C GLU A 76 -3.84 -29.37 7.71
N GLN A 77 -2.53 -29.55 7.93
CA GLN A 77 -1.99 -30.19 9.14
C GLN A 77 -2.32 -29.40 10.40
N GLU A 78 -2.18 -28.08 10.33
CA GLU A 78 -2.40 -27.19 11.47
C GLU A 78 -3.84 -26.66 11.53
N LYS A 79 -4.70 -27.09 10.59
CA LYS A 79 -6.12 -26.69 10.49
C LYS A 79 -6.29 -25.18 10.58
N ILE A 80 -5.55 -24.47 9.74
CA ILE A 80 -5.51 -23.01 9.76
C ILE A 80 -6.86 -22.44 9.32
N ASP A 81 -7.44 -21.58 10.16
CA ASP A 81 -8.70 -20.88 9.87
C ASP A 81 -8.45 -19.50 9.24
N THR A 82 -7.30 -18.90 9.53
CA THR A 82 -7.00 -17.52 9.14
C THR A 82 -5.52 -17.31 8.86
N VAL A 83 -5.21 -16.64 7.74
CA VAL A 83 -3.86 -16.19 7.37
C VAL A 83 -3.74 -14.67 7.50
N LEU A 84 -2.74 -14.19 8.24
CA LEU A 84 -2.40 -12.77 8.37
C LEU A 84 -1.05 -12.48 7.71
N LEU A 85 -1.00 -11.49 6.84
CA LEU A 85 0.19 -11.12 6.08
C LEU A 85 0.34 -9.61 5.94
N PHE A 86 1.52 -9.13 5.54
CA PHE A 86 1.78 -7.70 5.25
C PHE A 86 2.13 -7.49 3.79
N GLY A 87 1.26 -6.76 3.07
CA GLY A 87 1.31 -6.56 1.63
C GLY A 87 1.01 -7.86 0.84
N ASP A 88 -0.13 -7.88 0.16
CA ASP A 88 -0.66 -9.01 -0.61
C ASP A 88 -0.01 -9.22 -1.99
N CYS A 89 0.64 -8.20 -2.54
CA CYS A 89 1.25 -8.23 -3.87
C CYS A 89 2.63 -8.91 -3.96
N ARG A 90 3.18 -9.40 -2.83
CA ARG A 90 4.48 -10.09 -2.82
C ARG A 90 4.30 -11.53 -3.29
N GLY A 91 5.22 -12.07 -4.08
CA GLY A 91 5.07 -13.42 -4.69
C GLY A 91 4.56 -14.51 -3.71
N TYR A 92 5.24 -14.71 -2.58
CA TYR A 92 4.81 -15.68 -1.56
C TYR A 92 3.42 -15.39 -0.97
N HIS A 93 3.08 -14.11 -0.80
CA HIS A 93 1.80 -13.69 -0.23
C HIS A 93 0.65 -13.79 -1.23
N ALA A 94 0.89 -13.46 -2.50
CA ALA A 94 -0.08 -13.59 -3.57
C ALA A 94 -0.52 -15.06 -3.72
N THR A 95 0.46 -15.98 -3.80
CA THR A 95 0.19 -17.43 -3.80
C THR A 95 -0.54 -17.86 -2.54
N ALA A 96 -0.17 -17.34 -1.37
CA ALA A 96 -0.83 -17.71 -0.12
C ALA A 96 -2.28 -17.23 -0.05
N ALA A 97 -2.56 -16.02 -0.53
CA ALA A 97 -3.91 -15.47 -0.58
C ALA A 97 -4.79 -16.26 -1.55
N GLU A 98 -4.27 -16.62 -2.72
CA GLU A 98 -4.98 -17.45 -3.70
C GLU A 98 -5.34 -18.83 -3.13
N LEU A 99 -4.36 -19.52 -2.53
CA LEU A 99 -4.56 -20.85 -1.96
C LEU A 99 -5.47 -20.85 -0.73
N ALA A 100 -5.35 -19.84 0.14
CA ALA A 100 -6.24 -19.70 1.30
C ALA A 100 -7.69 -19.50 0.84
N ARG A 101 -7.94 -18.65 -0.17
CA ARG A 101 -9.28 -18.45 -0.72
C ARG A 101 -9.87 -19.72 -1.32
N SER A 102 -9.10 -20.51 -2.07
CA SER A 102 -9.60 -21.77 -2.65
C SER A 102 -9.98 -22.81 -1.58
N ARG A 103 -9.40 -22.72 -0.38
CA ARG A 103 -9.72 -23.53 0.80
C ARG A 103 -10.73 -22.89 1.76
N SER A 104 -11.35 -21.76 1.39
CA SER A 104 -12.25 -20.99 2.28
C SER A 104 -11.62 -20.57 3.61
N ILE A 105 -10.30 -20.35 3.62
CA ILE A 105 -9.53 -19.84 4.77
C ILE A 105 -9.51 -18.31 4.68
N GLU A 106 -9.76 -17.64 5.80
CA GLU A 106 -9.79 -16.18 5.82
C GLU A 106 -8.40 -15.58 5.59
N VAL A 107 -8.31 -14.52 4.79
CA VAL A 107 -7.07 -13.78 4.58
C VAL A 107 -7.23 -12.35 5.10
N TRP A 108 -6.33 -11.95 5.97
CA TRP A 108 -6.25 -10.58 6.48
C TRP A 108 -4.90 -9.97 6.12
N VAL A 109 -4.95 -8.79 5.52
CA VAL A 109 -3.80 -8.12 4.92
C VAL A 109 -3.56 -6.82 5.68
N PHE A 110 -2.35 -6.69 6.23
CA PHE A 110 -1.84 -5.44 6.76
C PHE A 110 -1.15 -4.63 5.66
N GLU A 111 -1.30 -3.32 5.73
CA GLU A 111 -0.52 -2.33 4.98
C GLU A 111 -0.19 -1.15 5.91
N GLU A 112 0.71 -0.26 5.50
CA GLU A 112 0.77 1.07 6.08
C GLU A 112 -0.61 1.77 5.95
N GLY A 113 -0.88 2.75 6.82
CA GLY A 113 -2.18 3.41 6.82
C GLY A 113 -2.53 4.08 5.49
N TYR A 114 -3.79 4.00 5.08
CA TYR A 114 -4.34 4.91 4.08
C TYR A 114 -4.44 6.33 4.65
N VAL A 115 -4.80 6.43 5.93
CA VAL A 115 -4.79 7.67 6.70
C VAL A 115 -3.52 7.71 7.54
N ARG A 116 -2.59 8.57 7.17
CA ARG A 116 -1.27 8.67 7.80
C ARG A 116 -1.14 9.96 8.62
N PRO A 117 -0.30 9.97 9.68
CA PRO A 117 0.65 8.93 10.08
C PRO A 117 0.14 7.96 11.16
N ASP A 118 -1.08 8.17 11.66
CA ASP A 118 -1.51 7.60 12.94
C ASP A 118 -2.23 6.25 12.85
N PHE A 119 -2.38 5.71 11.64
CA PHE A 119 -3.05 4.43 11.43
C PHE A 119 -2.19 3.45 10.63
N VAL A 120 -2.51 2.18 10.82
CA VAL A 120 -2.14 1.09 9.92
C VAL A 120 -3.40 0.52 9.29
N THR A 121 -3.29 0.02 8.07
CA THR A 121 -4.42 -0.61 7.37
C THR A 121 -4.47 -2.09 7.74
N MET A 122 -5.67 -2.61 7.99
CA MET A 122 -5.96 -4.03 8.08
C MET A 122 -7.30 -4.31 7.39
N GLU A 123 -7.26 -5.12 6.33
CA GLU A 123 -8.43 -5.48 5.53
C GLU A 123 -8.52 -6.97 5.29
N ARG A 124 -9.74 -7.42 5.01
CA ARG A 124 -10.01 -8.80 4.58
C ARG A 124 -9.82 -8.89 3.07
N ASP A 125 -9.29 -10.02 2.62
CA ASP A 125 -9.16 -10.44 1.21
C ASP A 125 -8.24 -9.59 0.32
N GLY A 126 -7.78 -8.41 0.72
CA GLY A 126 -6.83 -7.60 -0.05
C GLY A 126 -6.71 -6.17 0.44
N THR A 127 -5.66 -5.48 -0.01
CA THR A 127 -5.45 -4.04 0.24
C THR A 127 -5.17 -3.30 -1.07
N ASN A 128 -5.20 -1.97 -1.03
CA ASN A 128 -5.00 -1.09 -2.18
C ASN A 128 -5.92 -1.46 -3.36
N GLY A 129 -5.38 -1.79 -4.53
CA GLY A 129 -6.23 -2.14 -5.67
C GLY A 129 -6.99 -3.45 -5.51
N HIS A 130 -6.63 -4.32 -4.56
CA HIS A 130 -7.44 -5.50 -4.17
C HIS A 130 -8.43 -5.21 -3.03
N SER A 131 -8.46 -4.00 -2.49
CA SER A 131 -9.39 -3.62 -1.42
C SER A 131 -10.85 -3.67 -1.93
N GLN A 132 -11.75 -4.08 -1.04
CA GLN A 132 -13.19 -4.08 -1.26
C GLN A 132 -13.88 -2.77 -0.81
N VAL A 133 -13.09 -1.71 -0.53
CA VAL A 133 -13.61 -0.37 -0.25
C VAL A 133 -14.55 0.05 -1.39
N PRO A 134 -15.82 0.39 -1.11
CA PRO A 134 -16.76 0.82 -2.14
C PRO A 134 -16.23 2.01 -2.95
N ARG A 135 -16.31 1.95 -4.27
CA ARG A 135 -15.82 3.03 -5.15
C ARG A 135 -16.91 3.93 -5.72
N ASN A 136 -18.16 3.67 -5.34
CA ASN A 136 -19.31 4.44 -5.79
C ASN A 136 -19.53 5.64 -4.85
N ALA A 137 -19.55 6.86 -5.40
CA ALA A 137 -19.79 8.07 -4.62
C ALA A 137 -21.16 8.08 -3.91
N GLY A 138 -22.19 7.55 -4.57
CA GLY A 138 -23.56 7.44 -4.05
C GLY A 138 -23.65 6.60 -2.77
N PHE A 139 -22.79 5.59 -2.62
CA PHE A 139 -22.69 4.84 -1.35
C PHE A 139 -22.37 5.78 -0.18
N TYR A 140 -21.32 6.58 -0.31
CA TYR A 140 -20.92 7.52 0.75
C TYR A 140 -21.87 8.71 0.88
N GLN A 141 -22.52 9.14 -0.20
CA GLN A 141 -23.55 10.20 -0.13
C GLN A 141 -24.78 9.76 0.66
N SER A 142 -25.07 8.46 0.69
CA SER A 142 -26.18 7.89 1.48
C SER A 142 -25.89 7.77 2.98
N LEU A 143 -24.63 7.95 3.41
CA LEU A 143 -24.24 7.90 4.81
C LEU A 143 -24.49 9.24 5.49
N ASP A 144 -24.87 9.20 6.77
CA ASP A 144 -24.99 10.40 7.58
C ASP A 144 -23.63 11.10 7.76
N GLU A 145 -23.63 12.43 7.68
CA GLU A 145 -22.47 13.21 8.10
C GLU A 145 -22.37 13.18 9.63
N ARG A 146 -21.21 12.76 10.13
CA ARG A 146 -20.92 12.66 11.56
C ARG A 146 -19.77 13.62 11.90
N PRO A 147 -19.75 14.16 13.14
CA PRO A 147 -18.64 14.99 13.58
C PRO A 147 -17.35 14.19 13.61
N ASP A 148 -16.23 14.86 13.30
CA ASP A 148 -14.91 14.26 13.38
C ASP A 148 -14.59 13.83 14.83
N VAL A 149 -14.00 12.65 14.97
CA VAL A 149 -13.52 12.14 16.26
C VAL A 149 -12.02 12.43 16.34
N PRO A 150 -11.51 12.96 17.46
CA PRO A 150 -10.08 13.17 17.65
C PRO A 150 -9.29 11.88 17.43
N GLU A 151 -8.28 11.96 16.57
CA GLU A 151 -7.41 10.84 16.25
C GLU A 151 -6.28 10.74 17.27
N GLN A 152 -6.04 9.54 17.79
CA GLN A 152 -4.91 9.30 18.67
C GLN A 152 -3.61 9.46 17.88
N GLN A 153 -2.76 10.36 18.36
CA GLN A 153 -1.49 10.69 17.72
C GLN A 153 -0.40 9.70 18.11
N VAL A 154 0.18 9.03 17.13
CA VAL A 154 1.26 8.06 17.32
C VAL A 154 2.62 8.77 17.44
N GLY A 155 2.74 9.96 16.85
CA GLY A 155 3.96 10.76 16.87
C GLY A 155 5.03 10.25 15.90
N ASN A 156 6.26 10.73 16.07
CA ASN A 156 7.34 10.43 15.14
C ASN A 156 7.98 9.06 15.42
N VAL A 157 7.72 8.09 14.53
CA VAL A 157 8.24 6.71 14.62
C VAL A 157 9.46 6.44 13.75
N PHE A 158 10.01 7.45 13.07
CA PHE A 158 11.07 7.25 12.07
C PHE A 158 12.34 6.61 12.65
N ALA A 159 12.74 6.99 13.87
CA ALA A 159 13.91 6.40 14.52
C ALA A 159 13.73 4.89 14.76
N TRP A 160 12.53 4.47 15.15
CA TRP A 160 12.18 3.07 15.33
C TRP A 160 12.13 2.32 14.01
N LEU A 161 11.49 2.90 12.98
CA LEU A 161 11.51 2.34 11.62
C LEU A 161 12.94 2.10 11.12
N ALA A 162 13.83 3.10 11.30
CA ALA A 162 15.23 3.00 10.89
C ALA A 162 15.98 1.91 11.66
N LEU A 163 15.81 1.84 12.98
CA LEU A 163 16.43 0.81 13.82
C LEU A 163 15.96 -0.60 13.43
N TRP A 164 14.65 -0.81 13.35
CA TRP A 164 14.08 -2.12 13.01
C TRP A 164 14.45 -2.55 11.60
N GLY A 165 14.42 -1.61 10.63
CA GLY A 165 14.91 -1.85 9.29
C GLY A 165 16.37 -2.26 9.28
N ALA A 166 17.25 -1.51 9.95
CA ALA A 166 18.69 -1.82 10.00
C ALA A 166 18.97 -3.21 10.58
N LEU A 167 18.33 -3.56 11.70
CA LEU A 167 18.46 -4.88 12.32
C LEU A 167 17.92 -5.99 11.41
N TYR A 168 16.77 -5.78 10.77
CA TYR A 168 16.15 -6.72 9.84
C TYR A 168 17.08 -7.04 8.66
N PHE A 169 17.54 -6.00 7.97
CA PHE A 169 18.38 -6.16 6.77
C PHE A 169 19.77 -6.69 7.11
N LEU A 170 20.33 -6.33 8.26
CA LEU A 170 21.60 -6.89 8.73
C LEU A 170 21.48 -8.39 9.00
N ALA A 171 20.48 -8.82 9.77
CA ALA A 171 20.24 -10.23 10.04
C ALA A 171 19.92 -11.02 8.76
N GLY A 172 19.06 -10.46 7.90
CA GLY A 172 18.73 -11.05 6.59
C GLY A 172 19.96 -11.25 5.70
N SER A 173 20.89 -10.29 5.71
CA SER A 173 22.12 -10.37 4.92
C SER A 173 23.13 -11.37 5.50
N LEU A 174 23.35 -11.35 6.82
CA LEU A 174 24.30 -12.27 7.49
C LEU A 174 23.79 -13.72 7.53
N GLY A 175 22.48 -13.90 7.62
CA GLY A 175 21.82 -15.21 7.69
C GLY A 175 21.29 -15.72 6.36
N ALA A 176 21.65 -15.11 5.22
CA ALA A 176 21.15 -15.49 3.90
C ALA A 176 21.41 -16.97 3.57
N ALA A 177 22.54 -17.51 4.02
CA ALA A 177 22.89 -18.93 3.83
C ALA A 177 21.94 -19.91 4.53
N LEU A 178 21.22 -19.46 5.58
CA LEU A 178 20.21 -20.26 6.26
C LEU A 178 18.88 -20.34 5.49
N PHE A 179 18.68 -19.46 4.50
CA PHE A 179 17.49 -19.36 3.67
C PHE A 179 17.87 -19.25 2.19
N PRO A 180 18.59 -20.24 1.64
CA PRO A 180 19.32 -20.11 0.37
C PRO A 180 18.42 -19.89 -0.86
N HIS A 181 17.16 -20.34 -0.80
CA HIS A 181 16.22 -20.23 -1.90
C HIS A 181 15.28 -19.01 -1.82
N TYR A 182 15.33 -18.27 -0.70
CA TYR A 182 14.44 -17.14 -0.53
C TYR A 182 14.88 -15.93 -1.35
N ARG A 183 13.96 -15.44 -2.18
CA ARG A 183 14.12 -14.19 -2.94
C ARG A 183 13.30 -13.10 -2.27
N HIS A 184 13.98 -12.23 -1.52
CA HIS A 184 13.34 -11.10 -0.87
C HIS A 184 12.93 -10.04 -1.92
N HIS A 185 11.79 -9.38 -1.67
CA HIS A 185 11.24 -8.33 -2.53
C HIS A 185 12.10 -7.04 -2.55
N ARG A 186 13.01 -6.89 -1.58
CA ARG A 186 14.11 -5.91 -1.56
C ARG A 186 15.45 -6.63 -1.55
N ARG A 187 16.52 -6.02 -2.05
CA ARG A 187 17.86 -6.62 -1.99
C ARG A 187 18.32 -6.76 -0.53
N LEU A 188 18.55 -7.99 -0.07
CA LEU A 188 19.19 -8.28 1.21
C LEU A 188 20.71 -8.36 0.97
N SER A 189 21.42 -7.25 1.11
CA SER A 189 22.86 -7.18 0.95
C SER A 189 23.47 -6.25 2.00
N LEU A 190 24.68 -6.56 2.48
CA LEU A 190 25.43 -5.63 3.34
C LEU A 190 25.73 -4.31 2.63
N LEU A 191 25.79 -4.30 1.29
CA LEU A 191 25.94 -3.08 0.50
C LEU A 191 24.75 -2.13 0.63
N GLU A 192 23.59 -2.63 1.06
CA GLU A 192 22.41 -1.80 1.36
C GLU A 192 22.73 -0.75 2.42
N ALA A 193 23.62 -1.03 3.37
CA ALA A 193 24.08 -0.04 4.34
C ALA A 193 24.71 1.19 3.67
N LEU A 194 25.51 0.99 2.60
CA LEU A 194 26.11 2.09 1.84
C LEU A 194 25.04 2.91 1.10
N VAL A 195 23.97 2.27 0.66
CA VAL A 195 22.81 2.93 0.01
C VAL A 195 22.10 3.85 1.00
N TRP A 196 21.92 3.42 2.26
CA TRP A 196 21.34 4.26 3.32
C TRP A 196 22.28 5.38 3.78
N VAL A 197 23.60 5.13 3.83
CA VAL A 197 24.59 6.20 4.05
C VAL A 197 24.50 7.25 2.93
N ARG A 198 24.40 6.81 1.67
CA ARG A 198 24.14 7.69 0.52
C ARG A 198 22.82 8.46 0.67
N ALA A 199 21.76 7.83 1.18
CA ALA A 199 20.49 8.49 1.45
C ALA A 199 20.61 9.59 2.52
N GLY A 200 21.39 9.35 3.59
CA GLY A 200 21.67 10.32 4.64
C GLY A 200 22.49 11.50 4.11
N TRP A 201 23.57 11.23 3.37
CA TRP A 201 24.37 12.26 2.70
C TRP A 201 23.54 13.12 1.76
N ARG A 202 22.76 12.49 0.87
CA ARG A 202 21.87 13.19 -0.07
C ARG A 202 20.85 14.07 0.65
N LYS A 203 20.30 13.62 1.78
CA LYS A 203 19.39 14.43 2.60
C LYS A 203 20.05 15.74 3.06
N LEU A 204 21.28 15.66 3.56
CA LEU A 204 22.05 16.85 3.97
C LEU A 204 22.37 17.75 2.78
N LEU A 205 22.75 17.15 1.65
CA LEU A 205 23.04 17.87 0.42
C LEU A 205 21.80 18.64 -0.09
N TYR A 206 20.64 18.00 -0.21
CA TYR A 206 19.42 18.64 -0.70
C TYR A 206 18.84 19.65 0.28
N ALA A 207 19.05 19.47 1.58
CA ALA A 207 18.73 20.51 2.57
C ALA A 207 19.45 21.83 2.28
N VAL A 208 20.66 21.79 1.69
CA VAL A 208 21.40 22.98 1.26
C VAL A 208 21.00 23.43 -0.15
N LEU A 209 21.01 22.51 -1.12
CA LEU A 209 20.74 22.83 -2.53
C LEU A 209 19.32 23.34 -2.77
N GLU A 210 18.34 22.80 -2.04
CA GLU A 210 16.92 23.10 -2.24
C GLU A 210 16.33 24.00 -1.15
N ARG A 211 17.18 24.64 -0.33
CA ARG A 211 16.75 25.48 0.81
C ARG A 211 15.78 26.61 0.44
N LYS A 212 15.85 27.10 -0.79
CA LYS A 212 14.99 28.18 -1.32
C LYS A 212 13.76 27.65 -2.06
N THR A 213 13.74 26.36 -2.40
CA THR A 213 12.71 25.75 -3.25
C THR A 213 11.33 25.84 -2.61
N THR A 214 11.20 25.53 -1.31
CA THR A 214 9.93 25.68 -0.61
C THR A 214 9.40 27.11 -0.68
N ARG A 215 10.24 28.11 -0.42
CA ARG A 215 9.85 29.53 -0.48
C ARG A 215 9.43 29.96 -1.89
N LEU A 216 10.13 29.45 -2.90
CA LEU A 216 9.79 29.72 -4.30
C LEU A 216 8.42 29.13 -4.66
N LEU A 217 8.20 27.85 -4.33
CA LEU A 217 6.95 27.13 -4.64
C LEU A 217 5.74 27.65 -3.86
N THR A 218 5.93 28.06 -2.61
CA THR A 218 4.86 28.61 -1.75
C THR A 218 4.64 30.12 -1.93
N GLY A 219 5.59 30.82 -2.55
CA GLY A 219 5.53 32.25 -2.83
C GLY A 219 5.23 32.50 -4.31
N ALA A 220 6.26 32.88 -5.07
CA ALA A 220 6.12 33.34 -6.45
C ALA A 220 5.48 32.32 -7.40
N MET A 221 5.57 31.02 -7.10
CA MET A 221 5.00 29.96 -7.94
C MET A 221 3.75 29.34 -7.33
N SER A 222 3.23 29.88 -6.23
CA SER A 222 2.01 29.37 -5.61
C SER A 222 0.86 29.35 -6.63
N LYS A 223 0.16 28.21 -6.73
CA LYS A 223 -0.89 27.91 -7.72
C LYS A 223 -0.44 27.95 -9.19
N HIS A 224 0.88 28.00 -9.43
CA HIS A 224 1.50 27.95 -10.76
C HIS A 224 2.45 26.75 -10.93
N PHE A 225 2.27 25.69 -10.14
CA PHE A 225 2.96 24.42 -10.35
C PHE A 225 2.03 23.23 -10.15
N PHE A 226 2.23 22.21 -10.97
CA PHE A 226 1.65 20.88 -10.77
C PHE A 226 2.65 20.00 -10.06
N LEU A 227 2.21 19.30 -9.02
CA LEU A 227 3.04 18.38 -8.26
C LEU A 227 2.86 16.96 -8.81
N VAL A 228 3.95 16.24 -8.95
CA VAL A 228 3.95 14.81 -9.28
C VAL A 228 4.68 14.08 -8.16
N SER A 229 3.98 13.21 -7.43
CA SER A 229 4.59 12.45 -6.33
C SER A 229 5.12 11.12 -6.85
N LEU A 230 6.44 10.92 -6.78
CA LEU A 230 7.06 9.64 -7.13
C LEU A 230 6.89 8.63 -5.99
N GLN A 231 6.76 7.35 -6.35
CA GLN A 231 6.74 6.21 -5.43
C GLN A 231 8.11 5.50 -5.45
N THR A 232 8.34 4.57 -4.51
CA THR A 232 9.60 3.80 -4.53
C THR A 232 9.65 2.89 -5.75
N ALA A 233 10.81 2.75 -6.40
CA ALA A 233 10.94 1.93 -7.61
C ALA A 233 10.58 0.44 -7.42
N ILE A 234 10.68 -0.04 -6.17
CA ILE A 234 10.37 -1.41 -5.76
C ILE A 234 8.93 -1.56 -5.24
N ASP A 235 8.10 -0.53 -5.38
CA ASP A 235 6.70 -0.59 -4.99
C ASP A 235 5.94 -1.52 -5.95
N SER A 236 5.45 -2.66 -5.44
CA SER A 236 4.67 -3.60 -6.24
C SER A 236 3.36 -2.97 -6.73
N GLN A 237 2.85 -1.96 -6.04
CA GLN A 237 1.62 -1.26 -6.40
C GLN A 237 1.71 -0.60 -7.79
N ILE A 238 2.92 -0.23 -8.24
CA ILE A 238 3.12 0.33 -9.57
C ILE A 238 2.81 -0.74 -10.63
N ARG A 239 3.36 -1.95 -10.47
CA ARG A 239 3.23 -3.02 -11.48
C ARG A 239 1.90 -3.76 -11.42
N VAL A 240 1.33 -3.90 -10.22
CA VAL A 240 0.12 -4.72 -10.01
C VAL A 240 -1.14 -3.88 -10.19
N HIS A 241 -1.13 -2.62 -9.75
CA HIS A 241 -2.32 -1.76 -9.71
C HIS A 241 -2.17 -0.51 -10.58
N SER A 242 -1.43 -0.62 -11.68
CA SER A 242 -1.38 0.37 -12.74
C SER A 242 -0.90 -0.26 -14.05
N ARG A 243 -0.95 0.50 -15.15
CA ARG A 243 -0.39 0.09 -16.45
C ARG A 243 1.14 0.21 -16.55
N PHE A 244 1.81 0.73 -15.52
CA PHE A 244 3.23 1.05 -15.59
C PHE A 244 4.12 -0.11 -15.12
N GLU A 245 5.15 -0.42 -15.88
CA GLU A 245 6.18 -1.42 -15.50
C GLU A 245 7.21 -0.87 -14.50
N SER A 246 7.39 0.46 -14.45
CA SER A 246 8.28 1.16 -13.52
C SER A 246 7.90 2.65 -13.42
N ILE A 247 8.71 3.42 -12.67
CA ILE A 247 8.50 4.87 -12.49
C ILE A 247 8.84 5.66 -13.78
N GLU A 248 9.77 5.18 -14.60
CA GLU A 248 10.26 5.87 -15.79
C GLU A 248 9.18 6.04 -16.88
N PRO A 249 8.38 5.01 -17.25
CA PRO A 249 7.23 5.17 -18.13
C PRO A 249 6.20 6.17 -17.60
N PHE A 250 5.94 6.16 -16.30
CA PHE A 250 5.05 7.14 -15.65
C PHE A 250 5.58 8.58 -15.80
N ILE A 251 6.86 8.81 -15.49
CA ILE A 251 7.51 10.11 -15.69
C ILE A 251 7.39 10.57 -17.14
N ARG A 252 7.66 9.66 -18.09
CA ARG A 252 7.59 9.94 -19.53
C ARG A 252 6.20 10.35 -19.96
N GLU A 253 5.18 9.61 -19.56
CA GLU A 253 3.80 9.90 -19.92
C GLU A 253 3.34 11.27 -19.39
N VAL A 254 3.67 11.56 -18.11
CA VAL A 254 3.31 12.84 -17.48
C VAL A 254 4.00 14.01 -18.15
N ILE A 255 5.30 13.91 -18.47
CA ILE A 255 6.03 14.96 -19.20
C ILE A 255 5.46 15.13 -20.61
N ALA A 256 5.17 14.03 -21.32
CA ALA A 256 4.63 14.08 -22.67
C ALA A 256 3.26 14.78 -22.69
N SER A 257 2.38 14.44 -21.74
CA SER A 257 1.07 15.07 -21.60
C SER A 257 1.17 16.56 -21.22
N PHE A 258 1.97 16.87 -20.18
CA PHE A 258 2.16 18.26 -19.73
C PHE A 258 2.81 19.15 -20.80
N SER A 259 3.71 18.61 -21.63
CA SER A 259 4.35 19.42 -22.69
C SER A 259 3.35 19.92 -23.74
N ARG A 260 2.33 19.12 -24.05
CA ARG A 260 1.30 19.46 -25.03
C ARG A 260 0.13 20.26 -24.44
N HIS A 261 -0.25 19.96 -23.21
CA HIS A 261 -1.52 20.44 -22.63
C HIS A 261 -1.35 21.29 -21.36
N GLY A 262 -0.14 21.37 -20.79
CA GLY A 262 0.16 22.13 -19.58
C GLY A 262 0.09 23.65 -19.80
N PRO A 263 -0.62 24.42 -18.95
CA PRO A 263 -0.71 25.87 -19.06
C PRO A 263 0.67 26.54 -19.14
N PRO A 264 0.95 27.45 -20.10
CA PRO A 264 2.27 28.05 -20.29
C PRO A 264 2.86 28.74 -19.05
N SER A 265 1.98 29.32 -18.22
CA SER A 265 2.32 29.98 -16.96
C SER A 265 2.69 29.03 -15.83
N CYS A 266 2.45 27.73 -16.00
CA CYS A 266 2.69 26.72 -14.97
C CYS A 266 3.94 25.89 -15.26
N VAL A 267 4.47 25.30 -14.21
CA VAL A 267 5.59 24.33 -14.28
C VAL A 267 5.17 22.98 -13.72
N LEU A 268 5.94 21.95 -14.03
CA LEU A 268 5.78 20.61 -13.49
C LEU A 268 6.87 20.34 -12.43
N VAL A 269 6.50 19.80 -11.28
CA VAL A 269 7.43 19.54 -10.17
C VAL A 269 7.33 18.07 -9.76
N PHE A 270 8.36 17.29 -10.09
CA PHE A 270 8.51 15.93 -9.59
C PHE A 270 9.08 15.95 -8.19
N LYS A 271 8.40 15.29 -7.25
CA LYS A 271 8.87 15.08 -5.90
C LYS A 271 9.36 13.65 -5.71
N HIS A 272 10.64 13.50 -5.37
CA HIS A 272 11.26 12.22 -5.10
C HIS A 272 10.69 11.56 -3.85
N HIS A 273 10.64 10.22 -3.85
CA HIS A 273 10.23 9.48 -2.67
C HIS A 273 11.35 9.43 -1.61
N PRO A 274 11.10 9.77 -0.34
CA PRO A 274 12.15 9.86 0.69
C PRO A 274 12.92 8.56 0.93
N LEU A 275 12.23 7.40 0.86
CA LEU A 275 12.85 6.07 1.02
C LEU A 275 13.68 5.65 -0.19
N ASP A 276 13.50 6.31 -1.33
CA ASP A 276 14.17 5.98 -2.59
C ASP A 276 15.38 6.90 -2.85
N ARG A 277 15.61 7.91 -1.98
CA ARG A 277 16.71 8.90 -2.08
C ARG A 277 18.07 8.23 -2.17
N GLY A 278 18.22 7.12 -1.44
CA GLY A 278 19.43 6.32 -1.43
C GLY A 278 19.57 5.43 -2.65
N HIS A 279 18.50 5.08 -3.35
CA HIS A 279 18.45 3.98 -4.32
C HIS A 279 18.50 4.48 -5.75
N ASN A 280 17.60 5.41 -6.08
CA ASN A 280 17.42 5.91 -7.43
C ASN A 280 17.70 7.41 -7.53
N ASP A 281 17.87 7.86 -8.77
CA ASP A 281 17.96 9.26 -9.15
C ASP A 281 17.38 9.41 -10.55
N TYR A 282 16.26 10.11 -10.66
CA TYR A 282 15.57 10.29 -11.94
C TYR A 282 16.00 11.56 -12.67
N GLY A 283 16.94 12.35 -12.15
CA GLY A 283 17.28 13.67 -12.68
C GLY A 283 17.77 13.63 -14.12
N ARG A 284 18.70 12.71 -14.43
CA ARG A 284 19.20 12.53 -15.81
C ARG A 284 18.12 12.04 -16.77
N PHE A 285 17.23 11.17 -16.30
CA PHE A 285 16.12 10.64 -17.11
C PHE A 285 15.11 11.75 -17.40
N ILE A 286 14.66 12.48 -16.38
CA ILE A 286 13.76 13.63 -16.50
C ILE A 286 14.34 14.67 -17.47
N GLN A 287 15.63 15.04 -17.33
CA GLN A 287 16.28 16.00 -18.24
C GLN A 287 16.25 15.54 -19.69
N ARG A 288 16.51 14.26 -19.95
CA ARG A 288 16.46 13.68 -21.30
C ARG A 288 15.05 13.78 -21.89
N VAL A 289 14.04 13.33 -21.13
CA VAL A 289 12.64 13.36 -21.58
C VAL A 289 12.17 14.82 -21.80
N CYS A 290 12.57 15.75 -20.93
CA CYS A 290 12.27 17.18 -21.13
C CYS A 290 12.88 17.73 -22.42
N ALA A 291 14.10 17.32 -22.77
CA ALA A 291 14.75 17.72 -24.03
C ALA A 291 14.04 17.12 -25.24
N GLU A 292 13.63 15.85 -25.18
CA GLU A 292 12.83 15.17 -26.23
C GLU A 292 11.50 15.89 -26.50
N HIS A 293 10.88 16.47 -25.46
CA HIS A 293 9.59 17.17 -25.56
C HIS A 293 9.70 18.71 -25.64
N GLY A 294 10.91 19.27 -25.68
CA GLY A 294 11.12 20.72 -25.82
C GLY A 294 10.64 21.57 -24.61
N ILE A 295 10.55 21.00 -23.41
CA ILE A 295 10.08 21.70 -22.20
C ILE A 295 11.14 21.86 -21.10
N SER A 296 12.42 21.76 -21.48
CA SER A 296 13.55 22.06 -20.60
C SER A 296 13.38 23.44 -19.94
N GLY A 297 13.48 23.49 -18.62
CA GLY A 297 13.26 24.70 -17.82
C GLY A 297 11.84 24.87 -17.25
N ARG A 298 10.86 24.07 -17.70
CA ARG A 298 9.50 24.02 -17.13
C ARG A 298 9.25 22.83 -16.21
N VAL A 299 10.28 22.02 -15.95
CA VAL A 299 10.20 20.83 -15.11
C VAL A 299 11.27 20.89 -14.03
N PHE A 300 10.85 20.73 -12.78
CA PHE A 300 11.72 20.68 -11.61
C PHE A 300 11.67 19.29 -10.97
N TYR A 301 12.78 18.89 -10.37
CA TYR A 301 12.88 17.64 -9.61
C TYR A 301 13.44 17.96 -8.23
N ILE A 302 12.65 17.66 -7.19
CA ILE A 302 12.87 18.08 -5.81
C ILE A 302 12.80 16.87 -4.88
N HIS A 303 13.40 16.95 -3.69
CA HIS A 303 13.54 15.78 -2.81
C HIS A 303 12.84 15.97 -1.47
N ASP A 304 13.31 16.91 -0.65
CA ASP A 304 13.08 16.87 0.80
C ASP A 304 12.11 17.94 1.35
N GLN A 305 11.34 18.59 0.48
CA GLN A 305 10.35 19.60 0.87
C GLN A 305 9.18 18.98 1.62
N HIS A 306 8.60 19.75 2.55
CA HIS A 306 7.44 19.32 3.34
C HIS A 306 6.20 19.17 2.46
N LEU A 307 5.72 17.94 2.30
CA LEU A 307 4.66 17.60 1.33
C LEU A 307 3.32 18.32 1.60
N PRO A 308 2.75 18.35 2.82
CA PRO A 308 1.51 19.09 3.09
C PRO A 308 1.58 20.56 2.69
N THR A 309 2.73 21.20 2.95
CA THR A 309 2.98 22.58 2.53
C THR A 309 2.96 22.73 1.01
N LEU A 310 3.52 21.78 0.26
CA LEU A 310 3.44 21.84 -1.21
C LEU A 310 2.01 21.61 -1.71
N LEU A 311 1.27 20.68 -1.13
CA LEU A 311 -0.10 20.36 -1.53
C LEU A 311 -1.04 21.57 -1.39
N ALA A 312 -0.90 22.35 -0.31
CA ALA A 312 -1.67 23.57 -0.10
C ALA A 312 -1.44 24.63 -1.21
N HIS A 313 -0.26 24.64 -1.83
CA HIS A 313 0.14 25.64 -2.83
C HIS A 313 0.16 25.13 -4.28
N ALA A 314 0.02 23.82 -4.51
CA ALA A 314 -0.02 23.26 -5.85
C ALA A 314 -1.31 23.66 -6.60
N ALA A 315 -1.23 23.67 -7.93
CA ALA A 315 -2.37 23.83 -8.85
C ALA A 315 -3.12 22.50 -9.07
N GLY A 316 -2.40 21.39 -9.00
CA GLY A 316 -2.95 20.04 -9.10
C GLY A 316 -1.88 19.02 -8.73
N LEU A 317 -2.31 17.80 -8.42
CA LEU A 317 -1.45 16.67 -8.06
C LEU A 317 -1.66 15.49 -9.02
N VAL A 318 -0.57 14.93 -9.52
CA VAL A 318 -0.56 13.67 -10.26
C VAL A 318 0.16 12.59 -9.44
N VAL A 319 -0.46 11.41 -9.36
CA VAL A 319 0.09 10.22 -8.70
C VAL A 319 -0.20 8.98 -9.54
N VAL A 320 0.52 7.90 -9.30
CA VAL A 320 0.08 6.58 -9.78
C VAL A 320 -1.08 6.13 -8.89
N ASN A 321 -0.78 5.65 -7.68
CA ASN A 321 -1.77 5.17 -6.70
C ASN A 321 -1.37 5.44 -5.23
N SER A 322 -0.34 6.26 -5.00
CA SER A 322 0.14 6.64 -3.67
C SER A 322 -0.96 7.23 -2.78
N THR A 323 -0.93 6.97 -1.46
CA THR A 323 -1.77 7.65 -0.46
C THR A 323 -1.54 9.16 -0.39
N VAL A 324 -0.46 9.68 -1.00
CA VAL A 324 -0.27 11.11 -1.24
C VAL A 324 -1.43 11.71 -2.03
N GLY A 325 -2.06 10.95 -2.93
CA GLY A 325 -3.28 11.40 -3.63
C GLY A 325 -4.42 11.69 -2.66
N LEU A 326 -4.66 10.81 -1.68
CA LEU A 326 -5.64 11.05 -0.62
C LEU A 326 -5.29 12.27 0.25
N SER A 327 -4.00 12.51 0.50
CA SER A 327 -3.53 13.74 1.14
C SER A 327 -3.77 14.97 0.27
N GLY A 328 -3.66 14.87 -1.05
CA GLY A 328 -4.05 15.94 -1.99
C GLY A 328 -5.53 16.29 -1.86
N VAL A 329 -6.40 15.28 -1.89
CA VAL A 329 -7.85 15.44 -1.68
C VAL A 329 -8.14 16.08 -0.32
N HIS A 330 -7.45 15.67 0.74
CA HIS A 330 -7.56 16.29 2.07
C HIS A 330 -7.31 17.81 2.06
N HIS A 331 -6.40 18.28 1.20
CA HIS A 331 -6.09 19.70 1.03
C HIS A 331 -7.00 20.41 0.00
N GLY A 332 -8.07 19.75 -0.47
CA GLY A 332 -8.97 20.29 -1.50
C GLY A 332 -8.32 20.44 -2.87
N LEU A 333 -7.23 19.72 -3.14
CA LEU A 333 -6.49 19.82 -4.39
C LEU A 333 -7.10 18.92 -5.46
N ALA A 334 -7.12 19.39 -6.72
CA ALA A 334 -7.42 18.52 -7.86
C ALA A 334 -6.36 17.41 -7.98
N VAL A 335 -6.79 16.15 -7.92
CA VAL A 335 -5.90 14.98 -8.00
C VAL A 335 -6.22 14.15 -9.22
N LYS A 336 -5.18 13.78 -9.98
CA LYS A 336 -5.25 12.78 -11.05
C LYS A 336 -4.46 11.54 -10.65
N ALA A 337 -5.16 10.42 -10.46
CA ALA A 337 -4.56 9.10 -10.32
C ALA A 337 -4.40 8.44 -11.70
N LEU A 338 -3.25 7.81 -11.93
CA LEU A 338 -2.95 7.05 -13.16
C LEU A 338 -2.84 5.54 -12.93
N GLY A 339 -2.98 5.09 -11.69
CA GLY A 339 -3.19 3.70 -11.30
C GLY A 339 -4.56 3.51 -10.66
N ASP A 340 -4.66 2.52 -9.80
CA ASP A 340 -5.92 2.05 -9.22
C ASP A 340 -5.98 2.22 -7.67
N PRO A 341 -5.99 3.46 -7.13
CA PRO A 341 -6.08 3.66 -5.69
C PRO A 341 -7.51 3.52 -5.14
N VAL A 342 -7.63 3.19 -3.85
CA VAL A 342 -8.91 3.06 -3.13
C VAL A 342 -9.78 4.31 -3.12
N TYR A 343 -9.18 5.48 -3.36
CA TYR A 343 -9.86 6.78 -3.36
C TYR A 343 -10.23 7.26 -4.77
N ASP A 344 -10.10 6.41 -5.80
CA ASP A 344 -10.47 6.74 -7.20
C ASP A 344 -12.00 6.79 -7.42
N ILE A 345 -12.64 7.73 -6.72
CA ILE A 345 -14.08 7.91 -6.62
C ILE A 345 -14.48 9.20 -7.34
N GLU A 346 -15.56 9.14 -8.12
CA GLU A 346 -16.15 10.31 -8.78
C GLU A 346 -16.45 11.43 -7.75
N GLY A 347 -16.06 12.66 -8.07
CA GLY A 347 -16.15 13.79 -7.15
C GLY A 347 -15.01 13.91 -6.11
N LEU A 348 -14.23 12.85 -5.83
CA LEU A 348 -13.02 12.98 -4.99
C LEU A 348 -11.77 13.28 -5.80
N VAL A 349 -11.64 12.64 -6.97
CA VAL A 349 -10.52 12.82 -7.88
C VAL A 349 -11.02 13.18 -9.28
N PHE A 350 -10.13 13.75 -10.10
CA PHE A 350 -10.46 14.06 -11.49
C PHE A 350 -10.45 12.78 -12.33
N LYS A 351 -11.63 12.34 -12.79
CA LYS A 351 -11.81 11.09 -13.53
C LYS A 351 -11.50 11.18 -15.03
N GLY A 352 -11.46 12.38 -15.60
CA GLY A 352 -11.12 12.59 -17.01
C GLY A 352 -9.66 12.26 -17.36
N GLU A 353 -9.32 12.28 -18.64
CA GLU A 353 -7.97 11.97 -19.13
C GLU A 353 -6.87 12.91 -18.60
N LEU A 354 -5.63 12.42 -18.53
CA LEU A 354 -4.49 13.22 -18.06
C LEU A 354 -4.30 14.50 -18.89
N ASP A 355 -4.49 14.43 -20.21
CA ASP A 355 -4.39 15.58 -21.10
C ASP A 355 -5.39 16.70 -20.73
N ALA A 356 -6.61 16.33 -20.31
CA ALA A 356 -7.64 17.28 -19.90
C ALA A 356 -7.40 17.85 -18.49
N PHE A 357 -6.76 17.06 -17.61
CA PHE A 357 -6.51 17.43 -16.22
C PHE A 357 -5.75 18.77 -16.10
N TRP A 358 -4.76 19.02 -16.95
CA TRP A 358 -3.92 20.22 -16.84
C TRP A 358 -4.70 21.54 -16.96
N GLN A 359 -5.77 21.55 -17.74
CA GLN A 359 -6.65 22.71 -17.91
C GLN A 359 -7.78 22.70 -16.87
N ALA A 360 -8.32 21.52 -16.59
CA ALA A 360 -9.45 21.36 -15.68
C ALA A 360 -9.09 21.56 -14.20
N ALA A 361 -7.83 21.31 -13.79
CA ALA A 361 -7.41 21.34 -12.40
C ALA A 361 -7.66 22.68 -11.68
N GLY A 362 -7.68 23.81 -12.41
CA GLY A 362 -8.01 25.12 -11.85
C GLY A 362 -9.49 25.32 -11.53
N THR A 363 -10.35 24.43 -12.03
CA THR A 363 -11.82 24.50 -11.87
C THR A 363 -12.40 23.31 -11.12
N PHE A 364 -11.76 22.14 -11.21
CA PHE A 364 -12.15 20.96 -10.46
C PHE A 364 -11.74 21.11 -8.99
N ALA A 365 -12.71 20.94 -8.10
CA ALA A 365 -12.49 20.86 -6.66
C ALA A 365 -13.09 19.56 -6.13
N PRO A 366 -12.39 18.80 -5.27
CA PRO A 366 -12.98 17.63 -4.62
C PRO A 366 -14.21 18.00 -3.79
N ASP A 367 -15.24 17.15 -3.81
CA ASP A 367 -16.38 17.24 -2.89
C ASP A 367 -15.91 16.88 -1.48
N MET A 368 -15.73 17.92 -0.66
CA MET A 368 -15.22 17.75 0.71
C MET A 368 -16.23 17.10 1.66
N ALA A 369 -17.54 17.17 1.38
CA ALA A 369 -18.54 16.46 2.17
C ALA A 369 -18.49 14.96 1.87
N LEU A 370 -18.37 14.60 0.58
CA LEU A 370 -18.10 13.23 0.16
C LEU A 370 -16.79 12.71 0.77
N TYR A 371 -15.73 13.52 0.75
CA TYR A 371 -14.42 13.16 1.32
C TYR A 371 -14.50 12.84 2.81
N ARG A 372 -15.20 13.67 3.61
CA ARG A 372 -15.35 13.42 5.06
C ARG A 372 -16.06 12.09 5.31
N ARG A 373 -17.14 11.80 4.58
CA ARG A 373 -17.87 10.52 4.70
C ARG A 373 -17.02 9.34 4.26
N PHE A 374 -16.30 9.45 3.14
CA PHE A 374 -15.35 8.44 2.66
C PHE A 374 -14.26 8.17 3.69
N ARG A 375 -13.56 9.22 4.14
CA ARG A 375 -12.45 9.12 5.09
C ARG A 375 -12.91 8.52 6.41
N ARG A 376 -14.06 8.94 6.93
CA ARG A 376 -14.63 8.41 8.17
C ARG A 376 -14.94 6.92 8.02
N TRP A 377 -15.62 6.55 6.94
CA TRP A 377 -15.92 5.16 6.65
C TRP A 377 -14.64 4.33 6.53
N LEU A 378 -13.63 4.86 5.83
CA LEU A 378 -12.33 4.20 5.68
C LEU A 378 -11.67 3.93 7.03
N ILE A 379 -11.64 4.93 7.92
CA ILE A 379 -11.11 4.77 9.29
C ILE A 379 -11.87 3.69 10.05
N ASP A 380 -13.21 3.78 10.06
CA ASP A 380 -14.08 2.88 10.81
C ASP A 380 -14.07 1.44 10.28
N HIS A 381 -13.61 1.20 9.05
CA HIS A 381 -13.72 -0.12 8.41
C HIS A 381 -12.37 -0.78 8.14
N THR A 382 -11.30 -0.01 7.93
CA THR A 382 -10.02 -0.55 7.46
C THR A 382 -8.81 -0.09 8.26
N GLN A 383 -8.94 0.92 9.12
CA GLN A 383 -7.79 1.52 9.80
C GLN A 383 -7.76 1.11 11.29
N LEU A 384 -6.58 0.76 11.76
CA LEU A 384 -6.28 0.52 13.17
C LEU A 384 -5.36 1.64 13.66
N ASN A 385 -5.72 2.32 14.76
CA ASN A 385 -4.86 3.37 15.30
C ASN A 385 -3.56 2.75 15.84
N GLY A 386 -2.41 3.34 15.49
CA GLY A 386 -1.11 2.90 15.94
C GLY A 386 -0.07 2.82 14.83
N SER A 387 1.09 2.23 15.17
CA SER A 387 2.19 1.99 14.24
C SER A 387 2.77 0.60 14.41
N PHE A 388 3.26 0.01 13.33
CA PHE A 388 4.06 -1.21 13.39
C PHE A 388 5.36 -1.04 14.19
N TYR A 389 5.92 0.17 14.19
CA TYR A 389 7.29 0.43 14.65
C TYR A 389 7.38 0.88 16.11
N ALA A 390 6.33 1.51 16.63
CA ALA A 390 6.29 2.02 17.99
C ALA A 390 4.94 1.72 18.65
N GLY A 391 4.97 1.46 19.96
CA GLY A 391 3.76 1.22 20.75
C GLY A 391 2.92 0.03 20.26
N ASP A 392 1.64 0.13 20.57
CA ASP A 392 0.64 -0.89 20.36
C ASP A 392 -0.32 -0.45 19.25
N VAL A 393 -0.59 -1.35 18.29
CA VAL A 393 -1.71 -1.19 17.35
C VAL A 393 -2.99 -1.64 18.04
N GLU A 394 -3.95 -0.74 18.14
CA GLU A 394 -5.25 -0.98 18.75
C GLU A 394 -6.14 -1.75 17.78
N GLY A 395 -6.84 -2.78 18.28
CA GLY A 395 -7.70 -3.64 17.46
C GLY A 395 -9.10 -3.06 17.23
N ASP A 396 -9.37 -1.92 17.83
CA ASP A 396 -10.63 -1.20 17.76
C ASP A 396 -10.29 0.27 17.45
N ALA A 397 -10.77 0.80 16.33
CA ALA A 397 -10.57 2.22 16.02
C ALA A 397 -11.55 3.11 16.80
N SER A 398 -12.55 2.52 17.46
CA SER A 398 -13.40 3.24 18.40
C SER A 398 -12.69 3.36 19.75
N CYS A 399 -11.98 4.47 19.88
CA CYS A 399 -11.35 4.89 21.13
C CYS A 399 -12.30 4.71 22.33
N GLY A 400 -11.75 4.23 23.45
CA GLY A 400 -12.47 3.97 24.68
C GLY A 400 -13.39 5.11 25.13
N ALA A 401 -14.68 4.90 24.98
CA ALA A 401 -15.70 5.41 25.87
C ALA A 401 -16.87 4.42 25.79
N SER A 402 -17.08 3.67 26.86
CA SER A 402 -18.32 2.93 27.10
C SER A 402 -19.54 3.76 26.66
N ARG A 403 -20.28 3.30 25.65
CA ARG A 403 -21.65 3.76 25.40
C ARG A 403 -22.60 2.55 25.42
N PRO A 404 -23.63 2.58 26.26
CA PRO A 404 -24.69 1.58 26.24
C PRO A 404 -25.68 1.90 25.12
N GLY A 405 -26.03 0.87 24.34
CA GLY A 405 -27.28 0.82 23.57
C GLY A 405 -27.28 1.59 22.25
N GLU A 406 -26.63 1.05 21.23
CA GLU A 406 -27.12 1.17 19.85
C GLU A 406 -27.10 -0.23 19.24
N ALA A 407 -28.28 -0.70 18.83
CA ALA A 407 -28.45 -1.98 18.18
C ALA A 407 -27.58 -2.02 16.92
N ALA A 408 -26.72 -3.03 16.82
CA ALA A 408 -25.96 -3.32 15.62
C ALA A 408 -26.93 -3.45 14.44
N ALA A 409 -26.86 -2.51 13.49
CA ALA A 409 -27.36 -2.78 12.16
C ALA A 409 -26.46 -3.89 11.59
N GLU A 410 -26.98 -5.11 11.53
CA GLU A 410 -26.36 -6.21 10.80
C GLU A 410 -26.17 -5.78 9.35
N VAL A 411 -24.94 -5.42 8.99
CA VAL A 411 -24.50 -5.54 7.60
C VAL A 411 -24.34 -7.04 7.38
N VAL A 412 -25.42 -7.65 6.90
CA VAL A 412 -25.42 -9.03 6.42
C VAL A 412 -24.45 -9.10 5.25
N TRP A 413 -23.26 -9.63 5.50
CA TRP A 413 -22.37 -10.07 4.44
C TRP A 413 -23.01 -11.29 3.79
N PRO A 414 -23.37 -11.28 2.49
CA PRO A 414 -23.90 -12.47 1.86
C PRO A 414 -22.81 -13.54 1.90
N LEU A 415 -22.99 -14.53 2.77
CA LEU A 415 -22.32 -15.81 2.68
C LEU A 415 -22.82 -16.48 1.39
N THR A 416 -22.19 -16.17 0.25
CA THR A 416 -22.40 -16.95 -0.97
C THR A 416 -21.76 -18.32 -0.77
N THR A 417 -22.54 -19.24 -0.19
CA THR A 417 -22.27 -20.67 -0.28
C THR A 417 -22.53 -21.12 -1.72
N HIS A 418 -21.50 -21.11 -2.56
CA HIS A 418 -21.55 -21.82 -3.83
C HIS A 418 -21.37 -23.32 -3.57
N ARG A 419 -22.46 -24.01 -3.19
CA ARG A 419 -22.58 -25.45 -3.39
C ARG A 419 -22.94 -25.69 -4.86
N HIS A 420 -21.97 -26.09 -5.67
CA HIS A 420 -22.28 -26.69 -6.96
C HIS A 420 -22.91 -28.06 -6.71
N ALA A 421 -24.24 -28.11 -6.80
CA ALA A 421 -24.96 -29.33 -7.12
C ALA A 421 -25.20 -29.32 -8.62
N ILE A 422 -24.59 -30.25 -9.36
CA ILE A 422 -25.10 -30.63 -10.67
C ILE A 422 -25.30 -32.15 -10.68
N VAL A 423 -26.57 -32.44 -10.96
CA VAL A 423 -27.26 -33.71 -11.09
C VAL A 423 -26.74 -34.48 -12.30
N SER A 424 -26.69 -35.79 -12.17
CA SER A 424 -26.47 -36.72 -13.27
C SER A 424 -27.60 -36.66 -14.30
N THR A 425 -27.29 -36.41 -15.55
CA THR A 425 -28.08 -36.90 -16.69
C THR A 425 -27.11 -37.34 -17.77
N GLY A 426 -27.10 -38.63 -18.07
CA GLY A 426 -26.33 -39.19 -19.17
C GLY A 426 -27.01 -38.95 -20.51
N SER A 427 -26.20 -38.87 -21.57
CA SER A 427 -26.47 -39.43 -22.89
C SER A 427 -25.19 -39.34 -23.72
N ASP A 428 -24.95 -40.41 -24.47
CA ASP A 428 -23.76 -40.75 -25.23
C ASP A 428 -23.38 -39.73 -26.33
N ASP A 429 -22.08 -39.46 -26.48
CA ASP A 429 -21.32 -39.60 -27.74
C ASP A 429 -19.82 -39.22 -27.55
N PRO A 430 -18.87 -39.86 -28.27
CA PRO A 430 -17.45 -39.84 -27.95
C PRO A 430 -16.68 -38.64 -28.55
N PRO A 431 -15.59 -38.16 -27.92
CA PRO A 431 -14.81 -37.06 -28.47
C PRO A 431 -13.82 -37.54 -29.54
N VAL A 432 -13.94 -36.94 -30.72
CA VAL A 432 -12.96 -36.97 -31.80
C VAL A 432 -11.74 -36.16 -31.36
N GLY A 433 -10.58 -36.81 -31.31
CA GLY A 433 -9.31 -36.18 -31.00
C GLY A 433 -8.71 -35.45 -32.20
N LEU A 434 -7.95 -34.38 -31.93
CA LEU A 434 -6.90 -33.85 -32.80
C LEU A 434 -5.74 -33.31 -31.94
N SER A 435 -4.55 -33.38 -32.55
CA SER A 435 -3.20 -33.55 -32.01
C SER A 435 -2.47 -32.25 -31.65
N PRO A 436 -1.35 -32.35 -30.92
CA PRO A 436 -0.51 -31.22 -30.52
C PRO A 436 0.48 -30.86 -31.64
N GLU A 437 0.29 -29.72 -32.29
CA GLU A 437 1.29 -29.04 -33.13
C GLU A 437 0.74 -27.65 -33.46
N GLU A 438 1.27 -26.60 -32.83
CA GLU A 438 1.35 -25.21 -33.34
C GLU A 438 1.96 -24.25 -32.27
N GLU A 439 3.11 -24.65 -31.74
CA GLU A 439 4.11 -23.73 -31.18
C GLU A 439 4.87 -23.08 -32.34
N ALA A 440 4.66 -21.79 -32.62
CA ALA A 440 5.67 -20.80 -33.06
C ALA A 440 5.05 -19.53 -33.69
N ALA A 441 4.97 -18.44 -32.92
CA ALA A 441 5.18 -17.05 -33.37
C ALA A 441 5.36 -16.12 -32.16
#